data_AF-A0AAX6BKQ8-F1
#
_entry.id   AF-A0AAX6BKQ8-F1
#
_cell.length_a   1.000
_cell.length_b   1.000
_cell.length_c   1.000
_cell.angle_alpha   90.00
_cell.angle_beta   90.00
_cell.angle_gamma   90.00
#
_symmetry.space_group_name_H-M   'P 1'
#
loop_
_entity.id
_entity.type
_entity.pdbx_description
1 polymer ?
#
loop_
_entity_poly.entity_id
_entity_poly.type
_entity_poly.pdbx_seq_one_letter_code
_entity_poly.pdbx_strand_id
1 'polypeptide(L)'
;MKQTKIRQQVEEIIKQRNLLEPSDKLIVELQSLVTFSDVAGLFYSEQNYDYISNRIIDYENRKKDNFSKKELINMVTKILNVSEKEYEIDDLLLIVENAVKKDISEYIYYSNEDFTAEQIIEKALCGE
;
A
#
# COMPACT_ATOMS: atom_id res chain seq x y z
N MET A 1 -4.45 20.62 -1.02
CA MET A 1 -4.05 20.80 -2.44
C MET A 1 -3.57 19.51 -3.09
N LYS A 2 -2.61 18.76 -2.52
CA LYS A 2 -2.11 17.49 -3.11
C LYS A 2 -3.20 16.41 -3.25
N GLN A 3 -3.98 16.16 -2.19
CA GLN A 3 -5.07 15.16 -2.20
C GLN A 3 -6.15 15.47 -3.25
N THR A 4 -6.53 16.74 -3.43
CA THR A 4 -7.47 17.17 -4.47
C THR A 4 -6.93 16.86 -5.87
N LYS A 5 -5.64 17.09 -6.12
CA LYS A 5 -5.00 16.77 -7.41
C LYS A 5 -4.95 15.26 -7.65
N ILE A 6 -4.62 14.47 -6.62
CA ILE A 6 -4.66 12.99 -6.70
C ILE A 6 -6.06 12.54 -7.12
N ARG A 7 -7.10 13.01 -6.42
CA ARG A 7 -8.50 12.70 -6.74
C ARG A 7 -8.87 13.05 -8.18
N GLN A 8 -8.51 14.25 -8.65
CA GLN A 8 -8.80 14.68 -10.03
C GLN A 8 -8.10 13.80 -11.07
N GLN A 9 -6.84 13.44 -10.85
CA GLN A 9 -6.11 12.57 -11.78
C GLN A 9 -6.68 11.14 -11.79
N VAL A 10 -7.00 10.57 -10.63
CA VAL A 10 -7.62 9.24 -10.53
C VAL A 10 -8.96 9.21 -11.27
N GLU A 11 -9.79 10.24 -11.11
CA GLU A 11 -11.08 10.36 -11.81
C GLU A 11 -10.90 10.38 -13.34
N GLU A 12 -9.97 11.18 -13.85
CA GLU A 12 -9.74 11.29 -15.30
C GLU A 12 -9.14 10.00 -15.88
N ILE A 13 -8.25 9.31 -15.15
CA ILE A 13 -7.70 8.01 -15.59
C ILE A 13 -8.81 6.97 -15.71
N ILE A 14 -9.70 6.89 -14.70
CA ILE A 14 -10.82 5.94 -14.71
C ILE A 14 -11.78 6.25 -15.85
N LYS A 15 -12.09 7.54 -16.07
CA LYS A 15 -12.92 7.98 -17.18
C LYS A 15 -12.33 7.56 -18.52
N GLN A 16 -11.04 7.77 -18.76
CA GLN A 16 -10.38 7.34 -20.00
C GLN A 16 -10.40 5.82 -20.17
N ARG A 17 -10.16 5.04 -19.10
CA ARG A 17 -10.31 3.57 -19.13
C ARG A 17 -11.71 3.15 -19.57
N ASN A 18 -12.75 3.77 -19.00
CA ASN A 18 -14.15 3.45 -19.35
C ASN A 18 -14.49 3.80 -20.79
N LEU A 19 -13.82 4.81 -21.36
CA LEU A 19 -13.94 5.20 -22.77
C LEU A 19 -13.01 4.41 -23.71
N LEU A 20 -12.22 3.46 -23.19
CA LEU A 20 -11.18 2.74 -23.92
C LEU A 20 -10.13 3.67 -24.56
N GLU A 21 -9.90 4.82 -23.93
CA GLU A 21 -8.89 5.80 -24.34
C GLU A 21 -7.54 5.55 -23.62
N PRO A 22 -6.40 5.88 -24.25
CA PRO A 22 -5.10 5.72 -23.62
C PRO A 22 -4.92 6.65 -22.41
N SER A 23 -4.59 6.09 -21.25
CA SER A 23 -4.38 6.83 -19.99
C SER A 23 -2.94 6.84 -19.47
N ASP A 24 -1.99 6.27 -20.23
CA ASP A 24 -0.59 6.10 -19.79
C ASP A 24 0.07 7.41 -19.37
N LYS A 25 -0.19 8.51 -20.10
CA LYS A 25 0.35 9.83 -19.76
C LYS A 25 -0.14 10.31 -18.40
N LEU A 26 -1.44 10.14 -18.12
CA LEU A 26 -2.02 10.53 -16.84
C LEU A 26 -1.50 9.66 -15.69
N ILE A 27 -1.28 8.36 -15.93
CA ILE A 27 -0.67 7.46 -14.95
C ILE A 27 0.75 7.91 -14.63
N VAL A 28 1.57 8.26 -15.64
CA VAL A 28 2.92 8.80 -15.41
C VAL A 28 2.89 10.12 -14.64
N GLU A 29 1.96 11.02 -14.96
CA GLU A 29 1.79 12.27 -14.23
C GLU A 29 1.42 12.03 -12.76
N LEU A 30 0.48 11.11 -12.49
CA LEU A 30 0.10 10.75 -11.12
C LEU A 30 1.27 10.08 -10.38
N GLN A 31 2.00 9.18 -11.04
CA GLN A 31 3.21 8.55 -10.51
C GLN A 31 4.28 9.58 -10.12
N SER A 32 4.42 10.66 -10.89
CA SER A 32 5.36 11.75 -10.56
C SER A 32 4.90 12.63 -9.39
N LEU A 33 3.62 12.60 -9.05
CA LEU A 33 3.02 13.41 -7.98
C LEU A 33 3.15 12.74 -6.60
N VAL A 34 3.26 11.41 -6.54
CA VAL A 34 3.16 10.62 -5.30
C VAL A 34 4.41 9.77 -5.05
N THR A 35 4.54 9.29 -3.82
CA THR A 35 5.59 8.34 -3.40
C THR A 35 5.15 6.89 -3.45
N PHE A 36 3.84 6.63 -3.62
CA PHE A 36 3.30 5.28 -3.88
C PHE A 36 3.98 4.65 -5.10
N SER A 37 4.59 3.47 -4.93
CA SER A 37 5.47 2.89 -5.94
C SER A 37 4.76 2.27 -7.15
N ASP A 38 3.58 1.69 -6.97
CA ASP A 38 2.86 0.97 -8.02
C ASP A 38 1.53 1.67 -8.40
N VAL A 39 1.59 2.91 -8.86
CA VAL A 39 0.38 3.65 -9.25
C VAL A 39 -0.31 2.97 -10.43
N ALA A 40 0.46 2.47 -11.40
CA ALA A 40 -0.09 1.84 -12.59
C ALA A 40 -0.88 0.56 -12.25
N GLY A 41 -0.36 -0.29 -11.36
CA GLY A 41 -1.02 -1.53 -10.93
C GLY A 41 -2.42 -1.32 -10.36
N LEU A 42 -2.64 -0.20 -9.65
CA LEU A 42 -3.96 0.15 -9.11
C LEU A 42 -5.03 0.27 -10.21
N PHE A 43 -4.66 0.75 -11.40
CA PHE A 43 -5.59 0.93 -12.52
C PHE A 43 -5.72 -0.30 -13.42
N TYR A 44 -4.99 -1.39 -13.18
CA TYR A 44 -5.19 -2.66 -13.88
C TYR A 44 -6.06 -3.64 -13.09
N SER A 45 -6.47 -3.26 -11.88
CA SER A 45 -7.48 -3.96 -11.09
C SER A 45 -8.91 -3.49 -11.45
N GLU A 46 -9.92 -4.22 -10.96
CA GLU A 46 -11.34 -3.83 -11.01
C GLU A 46 -11.74 -2.84 -9.89
N GLN A 47 -10.76 -2.21 -9.23
CA GLN A 47 -11.02 -1.29 -8.13
C GLN A 47 -11.62 0.04 -8.60
N ASN A 48 -12.49 0.61 -7.76
CA ASN A 48 -13.20 1.84 -8.08
C ASN A 48 -12.41 3.11 -7.71
N TYR A 49 -12.96 4.27 -8.09
CA TYR A 49 -12.41 5.59 -7.80
C TYR A 49 -12.07 5.80 -6.32
N ASP A 50 -12.99 5.46 -5.42
CA ASP A 50 -12.81 5.71 -3.99
C ASP A 50 -11.69 4.85 -3.43
N TYR A 51 -11.63 3.57 -3.82
CA TYR A 51 -10.56 2.68 -3.40
C TYR A 51 -9.19 3.21 -3.84
N ILE A 52 -9.02 3.46 -5.14
CA ILE A 52 -7.71 3.89 -5.71
C ILE A 52 -7.27 5.23 -5.10
N SER A 53 -8.18 6.21 -5.05
CA SER A 53 -7.84 7.54 -4.52
C SER A 53 -7.55 7.51 -3.03
N ASN A 54 -8.34 6.77 -2.23
CA ASN A 54 -8.12 6.68 -0.79
C ASN A 54 -6.84 5.92 -0.46
N ARG A 55 -6.51 4.85 -1.19
CA ARG A 55 -5.27 4.09 -1.01
C ARG A 55 -4.04 4.97 -1.23
N ILE A 56 -3.96 5.64 -2.38
CA ILE A 56 -2.84 6.54 -2.65
C ILE A 56 -2.75 7.63 -1.57
N ILE A 57 -3.87 8.24 -1.18
CA ILE A 57 -3.87 9.30 -0.17
C ILE A 57 -3.44 8.78 1.21
N ASP A 58 -3.92 7.61 1.62
CA ASP A 58 -3.59 6.99 2.89
C ASP A 58 -2.09 6.70 2.97
N TYR A 59 -1.56 5.98 1.98
CA TYR A 59 -0.12 5.77 1.85
C TYR A 59 0.65 7.09 1.93
N GLU A 60 0.28 8.12 1.16
CA GLU A 60 0.94 9.42 1.15
C GLU A 60 0.95 10.12 2.52
N ASN A 61 -0.03 9.86 3.39
CA ASN A 61 -0.11 10.45 4.72
C ASN A 61 0.67 9.66 5.79
N ARG A 62 1.06 8.41 5.54
CA ARG A 62 1.81 7.57 6.50
C ARG A 62 3.29 7.96 6.56
N LYS A 63 3.98 7.55 7.63
CA LYS A 63 5.45 7.52 7.66
C LYS A 63 5.92 6.38 6.74
N LYS A 64 7.12 6.47 6.14
CA LYS A 64 7.65 5.44 5.20
C LYS A 64 9.02 4.88 5.58
N ASP A 65 9.74 5.54 6.46
CA ASP A 65 11.11 5.17 6.84
C ASP A 65 11.35 5.40 8.33
N ASN A 66 12.55 5.02 8.81
CA ASN A 66 13.01 5.31 10.17
C ASN A 66 12.06 4.81 11.27
N PHE A 67 11.49 3.63 11.07
CA PHE A 67 10.65 2.98 12.06
C PHE A 67 11.48 2.30 13.16
N SER A 68 11.05 2.47 14.40
CA SER A 68 11.46 1.61 15.50
C SER A 68 10.83 0.22 15.35
N LYS A 69 11.47 -0.80 15.94
CA LYS A 69 10.91 -2.16 16.02
C LYS A 69 9.48 -2.17 16.58
N LYS A 70 9.20 -1.33 17.60
CA LYS A 70 7.88 -1.21 18.21
C LYS A 70 6.82 -0.66 17.24
N GLU A 71 7.17 0.32 16.40
CA GLU A 71 6.27 0.84 15.37
C GLU A 71 5.93 -0.25 14.35
N LEU A 72 6.94 -1.01 13.88
CA LEU A 72 6.74 -2.12 12.94
C LEU A 72 5.84 -3.22 13.53
N ILE A 73 6.08 -3.62 14.78
CA ILE A 73 5.25 -4.61 15.47
C ILE A 73 3.79 -4.13 15.52
N ASN A 74 3.55 -2.88 15.90
CA ASN A 74 2.19 -2.33 15.97
C ASN A 74 1.49 -2.33 14.60
N MET A 75 2.21 -2.08 13.50
CA MET A 75 1.64 -2.20 12.16
C MET A 75 1.25 -3.64 11.84
N VAL A 76 2.13 -4.62 12.11
CA VAL A 76 1.82 -6.04 11.90
C VAL A 76 0.66 -6.50 12.78
N THR A 77 0.57 -6.04 14.03
CA THR A 77 -0.59 -6.31 14.89
C THR A 77 -1.91 -5.84 14.25
N LYS A 78 -1.92 -4.66 13.62
CA LYS A 78 -3.11 -4.16 12.91
C LYS A 78 -3.46 -5.01 11.68
N ILE A 79 -2.45 -5.47 10.94
CA ILE A 79 -2.61 -6.39 9.80
C ILE A 79 -3.26 -7.68 10.27
N LEU A 80 -2.70 -8.33 11.30
CA LEU A 80 -3.21 -9.60 11.83
C LEU A 80 -4.64 -9.49 12.38
N ASN A 81 -4.98 -8.35 12.99
CA ASN A 81 -6.31 -8.13 13.55
C ASN A 81 -7.34 -7.62 12.52
N VAL A 82 -6.93 -7.36 11.27
CA VAL A 82 -7.77 -6.76 10.21
C VAL A 82 -8.49 -5.50 10.73
N SER A 83 -7.75 -4.64 11.44
CA SER A 83 -8.34 -3.52 12.19
C SER A 83 -8.53 -2.23 11.38
N GLU A 84 -8.15 -2.23 10.11
CA GLU A 84 -8.23 -1.10 9.18
C GLU A 84 -8.95 -1.55 7.89
N LYS A 85 -9.25 -0.62 6.96
CA LYS A 85 -9.85 -1.00 5.68
C LYS A 85 -8.85 -1.81 4.84
N GLU A 86 -9.35 -2.59 3.89
CA GLU A 86 -8.52 -3.42 3.01
C GLU A 86 -7.31 -2.69 2.42
N TYR A 87 -7.52 -1.51 1.80
CA TYR A 87 -6.42 -0.73 1.24
C TYR A 87 -5.43 -0.21 2.30
N GLU A 88 -5.89 0.05 3.52
CA GLU A 88 -5.06 0.54 4.63
C GLU A 88 -4.18 -0.61 5.16
N ILE A 89 -4.71 -1.83 5.19
CA ILE A 89 -3.98 -3.06 5.51
C ILE A 89 -2.92 -3.34 4.44
N ASP A 90 -3.26 -3.22 3.16
CA ASP A 90 -2.29 -3.36 2.07
C ASP A 90 -1.15 -2.33 2.16
N ASP A 91 -1.49 -1.08 2.50
CA ASP A 91 -0.49 -0.02 2.65
C ASP A 91 0.40 -0.25 3.87
N LEU A 92 -0.16 -0.76 4.98
CA LEU A 92 0.61 -1.19 6.14
C LEU A 92 1.57 -2.32 5.79
N LEU A 93 1.11 -3.34 5.06
CA LEU A 93 1.94 -4.45 4.62
C LEU A 93 3.11 -3.95 3.77
N LEU A 94 2.81 -3.15 2.74
CA LEU A 94 3.82 -2.56 1.86
C LEU A 94 4.85 -1.71 2.63
N ILE A 95 4.41 -0.93 3.62
CA ILE A 95 5.31 -0.11 4.44
C ILE A 95 6.24 -0.99 5.29
N VAL A 96 5.70 -2.03 5.93
CA VAL A 96 6.51 -2.93 6.77
C VAL A 96 7.52 -3.68 5.91
N GLU A 97 7.10 -4.23 4.77
CA GLU A 97 7.97 -4.98 3.85
C GLU A 97 9.12 -4.12 3.32
N ASN A 98 8.84 -2.88 2.95
CA ASN A 98 9.88 -1.93 2.54
C ASN A 98 10.85 -1.60 3.67
N ALA A 99 10.36 -1.49 4.91
CA ALA A 99 11.19 -1.18 6.07
C ALA A 99 12.13 -2.33 6.45
N VAL A 100 11.64 -3.57 6.41
CA VAL A 100 12.42 -4.78 6.74
C VAL A 100 13.15 -5.38 5.51
N LYS A 101 12.84 -4.88 4.31
CA LYS A 101 13.37 -5.35 3.01
C LYS A 101 13.11 -6.85 2.78
N LYS A 102 11.94 -7.33 3.20
CA LYS A 102 11.51 -8.73 3.07
C LYS A 102 10.00 -8.78 2.93
N ASP A 103 9.52 -9.73 2.13
CA ASP A 103 8.10 -10.07 2.04
C ASP A 103 7.68 -10.76 3.35
N ILE A 104 6.79 -10.13 4.09
CA ILE A 104 6.29 -10.69 5.36
C ILE A 104 4.93 -11.38 5.18
N SER A 105 4.33 -11.25 3.99
CA SER A 105 3.07 -11.90 3.64
C SER A 105 3.21 -13.43 3.70
N GLU A 106 4.41 -13.97 3.43
CA GLU A 106 4.73 -15.40 3.62
C GLU A 106 4.47 -15.87 5.05
N TYR A 107 4.84 -15.06 6.05
CA TYR A 107 4.64 -15.40 7.46
C TYR A 107 3.20 -15.21 7.92
N ILE A 108 2.42 -14.38 7.23
CA ILE A 108 1.05 -14.02 7.62
C ILE A 108 0.02 -14.95 6.95
N TYR A 109 0.15 -15.20 5.65
CA TYR A 109 -0.89 -15.87 4.85
C TYR A 109 -0.51 -17.29 4.41
N TYR A 110 0.78 -17.62 4.39
CA TYR A 110 1.28 -18.87 3.79
C TYR A 110 2.04 -19.77 4.78
N SER A 111 2.21 -19.32 6.03
CA SER A 111 2.82 -20.09 7.09
C SER A 111 1.87 -21.18 7.61
N ASN A 112 2.42 -22.34 7.98
CA ASN A 112 1.71 -23.39 8.73
C ASN A 112 1.67 -23.11 10.24
N GLU A 113 2.40 -22.09 10.69
CA GLU A 113 2.48 -21.65 12.09
C GLU A 113 1.84 -20.26 12.25
N ASP A 114 1.08 -20.07 13.32
CA ASP A 114 0.52 -18.77 13.71
C ASP A 114 1.58 -17.95 14.45
N PHE A 115 2.25 -17.04 13.73
CA PHE A 115 3.24 -16.15 14.33
C PHE A 115 2.60 -14.91 14.97
N THR A 116 3.16 -14.47 16.10
CA THR A 116 2.84 -13.15 16.64
C THR A 116 3.49 -12.04 15.81
N ALA A 117 2.99 -10.81 15.95
CA ALA A 117 3.58 -9.65 15.29
C ALA A 117 5.07 -9.46 15.63
N GLU A 118 5.48 -9.73 16.87
CA GLU A 118 6.87 -9.73 17.30
C GLU A 118 7.71 -10.77 16.54
N GLN A 119 7.22 -12.01 16.44
CA GLN A 119 7.92 -13.09 15.77
C GLN A 119 8.09 -12.81 14.27
N ILE A 120 7.06 -12.27 13.62
CA ILE A 120 7.12 -11.88 12.20
C ILE A 120 8.22 -10.82 11.99
N ILE A 121 8.22 -9.76 12.80
CA ILE A 121 9.22 -8.68 12.68
C ILE A 121 10.63 -9.18 13.01
N GLU A 122 10.78 -10.06 14.00
CA GLU A 122 12.08 -10.66 14.33
C GLU A 122 12.62 -11.51 13.19
N LYS A 123 11.81 -12.40 12.61
CA LYS A 123 12.20 -13.21 11.45
C LYS A 123 12.56 -12.33 10.24
N ALA A 124 11.74 -11.32 9.98
CA ALA A 124 11.98 -10.40 8.87
C ALA A 124 13.31 -9.63 9.00
N LEU A 125 13.65 -9.17 10.21
CA LEU A 125 14.89 -8.43 10.48
C LEU A 125 16.14 -9.32 10.59
N CYS A 126 15.98 -10.57 11.04
CA CYS A 126 17.10 -11.52 11.18
C CYS A 126 17.46 -12.24 9.86
N GLY A 127 16.59 -12.16 8.85
CA GLY A 127 16.86 -12.72 7.52
C GLY A 127 16.66 -14.23 7.40
N GLU A 128 15.98 -14.86 8.36
CA GLU A 128 15.67 -16.31 8.36
C GLU A 128 14.56 -16.71 7.38
#